data_AF-A0AB73G0Z0-F1
#
_entry.id   AF-A0AB73G0Z0-F1
#
_cell.length_a   1.000
_cell.length_b   1.000
_cell.length_c   1.000
_cell.angle_alpha   90.00
_cell.angle_beta   90.00
_cell.angle_gamma   90.00
#
_symmetry.space_group_name_H-M   'P 1'
#
loop_
_entity.id
_entity.type
_entity.pdbx_description
1 polymer ?
#
loop_
_entity_poly.entity_id
_entity_poly.type
_entity_poly.pdbx_seq_one_letter_code
_entity_poly.pdbx_strand_id
1 'polypeptide(L)'
;MEPNDTSGEKYAYPLLQRFPGFDIHTPSSFALDVEEIHDRIKTVNWLTVLDDGIVDELGGKATLRAALEPDCLMHAYDGGIVIQAGPLPQLGDTYRDVSALASYRKVAKLTKPVRYAPTGALFKVFPPMIAREEAEKWVARFD
;
A
#
# COMPACT_ATOMS: atom_id res chain seq x y z
N MET A 1 22.53 1.34 -27.70
CA MET A 1 22.17 0.94 -26.32
C MET A 1 22.40 2.17 -25.47
N GLU A 2 21.32 2.82 -25.06
CA GLU A 2 21.42 4.07 -24.27
C GLU A 2 22.03 3.76 -22.90
N PRO A 3 22.96 4.58 -22.38
CA PRO A 3 23.82 4.21 -21.24
C PRO A 3 23.12 4.17 -19.87
N ASN A 4 21.78 4.22 -19.81
CA ASN A 4 21.00 4.31 -18.57
C ASN A 4 19.80 3.34 -18.49
N ASP A 5 19.73 2.35 -19.39
CA ASP A 5 18.65 1.34 -19.37
C ASP A 5 18.97 0.18 -18.41
N THR A 6 19.07 0.48 -17.11
CA THR A 6 19.29 -0.51 -16.04
C THR A 6 18.10 -0.70 -15.11
N SER A 7 16.96 -0.01 -15.31
CA SER A 7 15.83 -0.19 -14.39
C SER A 7 14.89 -1.29 -14.90
N GLY A 8 15.00 -2.47 -14.28
CA GLY A 8 14.02 -3.55 -14.40
C GLY A 8 12.59 -3.14 -13.99
N GLU A 9 12.42 -1.94 -13.46
CA GLU A 9 11.15 -1.32 -13.05
C GLU A 9 10.06 -1.39 -14.13
N LYS A 10 10.41 -1.19 -15.41
CA LYS A 10 9.45 -1.31 -16.50
C LYS A 10 8.86 -2.73 -16.60
N TYR A 11 9.66 -3.76 -16.30
CA TYR A 11 9.21 -5.14 -16.26
C TYR A 11 8.49 -5.51 -14.96
N ALA A 12 8.57 -4.66 -13.94
CA ALA A 12 7.91 -4.89 -12.66
C ALA A 12 6.42 -4.50 -12.69
N TYR A 13 6.03 -3.56 -13.57
CA TYR A 13 4.63 -3.13 -13.66
C TYR A 13 3.63 -4.28 -13.96
N PRO A 14 3.87 -5.18 -14.94
CA PRO A 14 2.99 -6.34 -15.14
C PRO A 14 2.90 -7.27 -13.92
N LEU A 15 4.00 -7.39 -13.14
CA LEU A 15 4.01 -8.17 -11.91
C LEU A 15 3.15 -7.51 -10.83
N LEU A 16 3.20 -6.18 -10.69
CA LEU A 16 2.35 -5.44 -9.75
C LEU A 16 0.85 -5.58 -10.06
N GLN A 17 0.49 -5.61 -11.35
CA GLN A 17 -0.90 -5.80 -11.77
C GLN A 17 -1.40 -7.23 -11.50
N ARG A 18 -0.52 -8.22 -11.64
CA ARG A 18 -0.87 -9.62 -11.41
C ARG A 18 -0.86 -10.00 -9.93
N PHE A 19 0.09 -9.48 -9.17
CA PHE A 19 0.39 -9.86 -7.80
C PHE A 19 0.25 -8.65 -6.85
N PRO A 20 -0.97 -8.29 -6.40
CA PRO A 20 -1.19 -7.05 -5.66
C PRO A 20 -0.52 -7.02 -4.28
N GLY A 21 -0.22 -8.16 -3.68
CA GLY A 21 0.58 -8.26 -2.47
C GLY A 21 2.07 -7.97 -2.68
N PHE A 22 2.54 -7.92 -3.93
CA PHE A 22 3.88 -7.49 -4.27
C PHE A 22 3.97 -5.96 -4.20
N ASP A 23 5.03 -5.45 -3.57
CA ASP A 23 5.27 -4.02 -3.39
C ASP A 23 6.59 -3.63 -4.03
N ILE A 24 6.61 -2.45 -4.67
CA ILE A 24 7.84 -1.81 -5.10
C ILE A 24 8.08 -0.64 -4.16
N HIS A 25 9.20 -0.73 -3.45
CA HIS A 25 9.64 0.30 -2.54
C HIS A 25 10.75 1.12 -3.19
N THR A 26 10.44 2.38 -3.51
CA THR A 26 11.38 3.39 -4.00
C THR A 26 11.45 4.54 -2.98
N PRO A 27 12.08 4.32 -1.81
CA PRO A 27 11.94 5.22 -0.66
C PRO A 27 12.43 6.63 -0.93
N SER A 28 13.55 6.74 -1.66
CA SER A 28 14.21 8.02 -1.91
C SER A 28 13.42 8.91 -2.86
N SER A 29 12.80 8.36 -3.91
CA SER A 29 11.95 9.14 -4.81
C SER A 29 10.62 9.47 -4.14
N PHE A 30 10.01 8.50 -3.46
CA PHE A 30 8.74 8.73 -2.76
C PHE A 30 8.84 9.83 -1.71
N ALA A 31 9.90 9.85 -0.89
CA ALA A 31 10.10 10.88 0.12
C ALA A 31 10.32 12.28 -0.48
N LEU A 32 10.89 12.37 -1.69
CA LEU A 32 11.04 13.65 -2.40
C LEU A 32 9.72 14.10 -3.05
N ASP A 33 8.92 13.16 -3.56
CA ASP A 33 7.67 13.42 -4.27
C ASP A 33 6.50 13.82 -3.36
N VAL A 34 6.51 13.40 -2.09
CA VAL A 34 5.44 13.73 -1.13
C VAL A 34 5.60 15.11 -0.49
N GLU A 35 6.74 15.79 -0.65
CA GLU A 35 7.02 17.14 -0.13
C GLU A 35 6.48 17.37 1.31
N GLU A 36 5.46 18.22 1.48
CA GLU A 36 4.82 18.61 2.75
C GLU A 36 3.68 17.67 3.18
N ILE A 37 3.45 16.56 2.48
CA ILE A 37 2.40 15.60 2.80
C ILE A 37 2.91 14.67 3.90
N HIS A 38 2.44 14.94 5.12
CA HIS A 38 2.75 14.19 6.32
C HIS A 38 1.51 13.42 6.81
N ASP A 39 1.71 12.50 7.76
CA ASP A 39 0.63 11.79 8.46
C ASP A 39 -0.31 10.99 7.52
N ARG A 40 0.22 10.46 6.42
CA ARG A 40 -0.51 9.63 5.45
C ARG A 40 0.26 8.36 5.14
N ILE A 41 -0.47 7.30 4.80
CA ILE A 41 0.13 6.05 4.35
C ILE A 41 0.17 5.95 2.82
N LYS A 42 1.27 5.45 2.25
CA LYS A 42 1.36 5.17 0.80
C LYS A 42 0.26 4.21 0.36
N THR A 43 0.17 3.08 1.06
CA THR A 43 -0.79 1.98 0.83
C THR A 43 -0.61 0.97 1.96
N VAL A 44 -1.52 0.00 2.05
CA VAL A 44 -1.37 -1.17 2.93
C VAL A 44 -0.47 -2.24 2.31
N ASN A 45 0.10 -3.08 3.18
CA ASN A 45 0.78 -4.33 2.84
C ASN A 45 0.53 -5.35 3.98
N TRP A 46 1.20 -6.52 3.97
CA TRP A 46 1.04 -7.56 5.00
C TRP A 46 1.16 -6.98 6.41
N LEU A 47 2.16 -6.12 6.61
CA LEU A 47 2.33 -5.32 7.81
C LEU A 47 2.17 -3.85 7.44
N THR A 48 1.31 -3.14 8.16
CA THR A 48 1.09 -1.70 8.00
C THR A 48 1.29 -1.02 9.35
N VAL A 49 2.27 -0.11 9.42
CA VAL A 49 2.62 0.61 10.65
C VAL A 49 1.92 1.97 10.63
N LEU A 50 1.22 2.30 11.71
CA LEU A 50 0.54 3.58 11.92
C LEU A 50 1.05 4.18 13.24
N ASP A 51 1.27 5.49 13.28
CA ASP A 51 1.50 6.23 14.52
C ASP A 51 0.18 6.56 15.23
N ASP A 52 0.27 7.01 16.48
CA ASP A 52 -0.88 7.35 17.31
C ASP A 52 -1.74 8.48 16.73
N GLY A 53 -1.16 9.46 16.03
CA GLY A 53 -1.91 10.54 15.37
C GLY A 53 -2.81 10.01 14.25
N ILE A 54 -2.28 9.13 13.40
CA ILE A 54 -3.07 8.45 12.37
C ILE A 54 -4.14 7.55 13.00
N VAL A 55 -3.79 6.83 14.07
CA VAL A 55 -4.75 5.96 14.78
C VAL A 55 -5.91 6.75 15.35
N ASP A 56 -5.65 7.93 15.91
CA ASP A 56 -6.68 8.81 16.45
C ASP A 56 -7.59 9.38 15.35
N GLU A 57 -7.03 9.76 14.18
CA GLU A 57 -7.82 10.17 13.00
C GLU A 57 -8.77 9.04 12.54
N LEU A 58 -8.37 7.78 12.70
CA LEU A 58 -9.18 6.60 12.37
C LEU A 58 -10.13 6.14 13.50
N GLY A 59 -10.27 6.92 14.58
CA GLY A 59 -11.21 6.66 15.67
C GLY A 59 -10.63 5.84 16.83
N GLY A 60 -9.31 5.73 16.92
CA GLY A 60 -8.58 5.20 18.07
C GLY A 60 -8.43 3.68 18.12
N LYS A 61 -7.51 3.21 18.97
CA LYS A 61 -7.09 1.79 19.07
C LYS A 61 -8.26 0.82 19.30
N ALA A 62 -9.26 1.19 20.11
CA ALA A 62 -10.40 0.32 20.39
C ALA A 62 -11.27 0.09 19.15
N THR A 63 -11.56 1.17 18.40
CA THR A 63 -12.32 1.12 17.15
C THR A 63 -11.58 0.28 16.10
N LEU A 64 -10.29 0.52 15.93
CA LEU A 64 -9.46 -0.25 15.01
C LEU A 64 -9.42 -1.73 15.38
N ARG A 65 -9.23 -2.07 16.66
CA ARG A 65 -9.22 -3.46 17.11
C ARG A 65 -10.53 -4.18 16.80
N ALA A 66 -11.66 -3.56 17.12
CA ALA A 66 -12.98 -4.12 16.86
C ALA A 66 -13.26 -4.30 15.36
N ALA A 67 -12.71 -3.41 14.52
CA ALA A 67 -12.85 -3.52 13.07
C ALA A 67 -11.95 -4.61 12.47
N LEU A 68 -10.74 -4.83 13.00
CA LEU A 68 -9.70 -5.67 12.41
C LEU A 68 -9.77 -7.14 12.85
N GLU A 69 -9.92 -7.40 14.14
CA GLU A 69 -9.85 -8.75 14.71
C GLU A 69 -11.14 -9.55 14.42
N PRO A 70 -11.07 -10.89 14.30
CA PRO A 70 -9.86 -11.73 14.38
C PRO A 70 -9.08 -11.84 13.06
N ASP A 71 -9.60 -11.32 11.95
CA ASP A 71 -9.03 -11.56 10.61
C ASP A 71 -7.69 -10.85 10.38
N CYS A 72 -7.46 -9.74 11.08
CA CYS A 72 -6.24 -8.95 11.05
C CYS A 72 -5.81 -8.68 12.50
N LEU A 73 -4.56 -9.01 12.84
CA LEU A 73 -4.05 -8.81 14.20
C LEU A 73 -3.52 -7.39 14.36
N MET A 74 -3.71 -6.82 15.55
CA MET A 74 -3.21 -5.49 15.89
C MET A 74 -2.20 -5.55 17.03
N HIS A 75 -0.95 -5.21 16.71
CA HIS A 75 0.17 -5.19 17.65
C HIS A 75 0.42 -3.75 18.09
N ALA A 76 0.41 -3.47 19.39
CA ALA A 76 0.71 -2.14 19.90
C ALA A 76 2.23 -1.95 20.07
N TYR A 77 2.72 -0.73 19.82
CA TYR A 77 4.07 -0.29 20.18
C TYR A 77 4.00 1.12 20.78
N ASP A 78 5.12 1.59 21.34
CA ASP A 78 5.19 2.95 21.88
C ASP A 78 5.14 3.98 20.74
N GLY A 79 4.06 4.74 20.66
CA GLY A 79 3.78 5.70 19.59
C GLY A 79 2.89 5.20 18.45
N GLY A 80 2.31 3.99 18.54
CA GLY A 80 1.35 3.54 17.50
C GLY A 80 0.94 2.08 17.52
N ILE A 81 0.59 1.57 16.33
CA ILE A 81 0.21 0.16 16.08
C ILE A 81 0.82 -0.40 14.78
N VAL A 82 1.00 -1.73 14.75
CA VAL A 82 1.22 -2.49 13.52
C VAL A 82 -0.01 -3.35 13.26
N ILE A 83 -0.61 -3.19 12.09
CA ILE A 83 -1.69 -4.02 11.59
C ILE A 83 -1.09 -5.14 10.75
N GLN A 84 -1.43 -6.39 11.07
CA GLN A 84 -1.03 -7.58 10.33
C GLN A 84 -2.24 -8.13 9.55
N ALA A 85 -2.18 -8.07 8.22
CA ALA A 85 -3.23 -8.55 7.34
C ALA A 85 -3.15 -10.08 7.14
N GLY A 86 -3.86 -10.82 7.98
CA GLY A 86 -3.88 -12.28 7.93
C GLY A 86 -2.63 -12.96 8.51
N PRO A 87 -2.64 -14.30 8.65
CA PRO A 87 -1.60 -15.02 9.37
C PRO A 87 -0.27 -15.11 8.61
N LEU A 88 -0.28 -14.98 7.28
CA LEU A 88 0.88 -15.11 6.41
C LEU A 88 0.86 -14.03 5.32
N PRO A 89 2.03 -13.58 4.82
CA PRO A 89 2.08 -12.68 3.68
C PRO A 89 1.47 -13.37 2.46
N GLN A 90 0.55 -12.67 1.80
CA GLN A 90 -0.11 -13.15 0.60
C GLN A 90 0.33 -12.30 -0.59
N LEU A 91 0.73 -12.98 -1.66
CA LEU A 91 1.10 -12.31 -2.91
C LEU A 91 -0.14 -11.91 -3.73
N GLY A 92 -1.21 -12.73 -3.63
CA GLY A 92 -2.42 -12.65 -4.47
C GLY A 92 -2.11 -12.97 -5.95
N ASP A 93 -3.05 -13.50 -6.72
CA ASP A 93 -2.87 -13.64 -8.18
C ASP A 93 -4.18 -13.29 -8.85
N THR A 94 -4.25 -12.13 -9.50
CA THR A 94 -5.48 -11.63 -10.13
C THR A 94 -5.98 -12.54 -11.24
N TYR A 95 -5.15 -13.46 -11.75
CA TYR A 95 -5.53 -14.42 -12.79
C TYR A 95 -6.05 -15.75 -12.25
N ARG A 96 -5.86 -16.03 -10.96
CA ARG A 96 -6.18 -17.34 -10.37
C ARG A 96 -7.09 -17.24 -9.15
N ASP A 97 -6.85 -16.29 -8.27
CA ASP A 97 -7.61 -16.14 -7.04
C ASP A 97 -7.55 -14.70 -6.50
N VAL A 98 -8.64 -13.98 -6.74
CA VAL A 98 -8.83 -12.61 -6.26
C VAL A 98 -9.25 -12.58 -4.79
N SER A 99 -9.70 -13.71 -4.21
CA SER A 99 -10.12 -13.83 -2.81
C SER A 99 -8.95 -13.90 -1.82
N ALA A 100 -7.76 -14.28 -2.31
CA ALA A 100 -6.52 -14.44 -1.55
C ALA A 100 -5.94 -13.15 -0.91
N LEU A 101 -6.71 -12.07 -0.84
CA LEU A 101 -6.31 -10.77 -0.28
C LEU A 101 -7.43 -10.12 0.54
N ALA A 102 -8.40 -10.89 1.04
CA ALA A 102 -9.52 -10.36 1.83
C ALA A 102 -9.06 -9.54 3.05
N SER A 103 -8.06 -10.02 3.78
CA SER A 103 -7.47 -9.28 4.92
C SER A 103 -6.83 -7.96 4.47
N TYR A 104 -6.17 -7.93 3.32
CA TYR A 104 -5.57 -6.69 2.78
C TYR A 104 -6.65 -5.67 2.41
N ARG A 105 -7.75 -6.11 1.77
CA ARG A 105 -8.90 -5.24 1.48
C ARG A 105 -9.56 -4.69 2.75
N LYS A 106 -9.64 -5.52 3.79
CA LYS A 106 -10.17 -5.11 5.10
C LYS A 106 -9.34 -3.98 5.70
N VAL A 107 -8.01 -4.11 5.72
CA VAL A 107 -7.11 -3.04 6.19
C VAL A 107 -7.20 -1.82 5.27
N ALA A 108 -7.18 -2.00 3.95
CA ALA A 108 -7.26 -0.91 2.99
C ALA A 108 -8.53 -0.06 3.14
N LYS A 109 -9.68 -0.71 3.36
CA LYS A 109 -10.94 -0.03 3.62
C LYS A 109 -10.89 0.79 4.90
N LEU A 110 -10.29 0.25 5.96
CA LEU A 110 -10.16 0.91 7.26
C LEU A 110 -9.23 2.13 7.18
N THR A 111 -8.10 2.00 6.49
CA THR A 111 -7.09 3.06 6.39
C THR A 111 -7.30 4.00 5.20
N LYS A 112 -8.38 3.83 4.43
CA LYS A 112 -8.69 4.67 3.26
C LYS A 112 -8.71 6.18 3.55
N PRO A 113 -9.25 6.67 4.69
CA PRO A 113 -9.26 8.10 5.00
C PRO A 113 -7.87 8.75 5.10
N VAL A 114 -6.86 7.97 5.54
CA VAL A 114 -5.49 8.43 5.79
C VAL A 114 -4.53 8.00 4.67
N ARG A 115 -5.05 7.49 3.55
CA ARG A 115 -4.24 7.07 2.42
C ARG A 115 -3.81 8.28 1.59
N TYR A 116 -2.53 8.32 1.26
CA TYR A 116 -1.95 9.30 0.35
C TYR A 116 -2.61 9.28 -1.03
N ALA A 117 -2.83 10.45 -1.61
CA ALA A 117 -3.30 10.61 -2.99
C ALA A 117 -2.11 10.97 -3.89
N PRO A 118 -1.71 10.11 -4.84
CA PRO A 118 -0.58 10.37 -5.73
C PRO A 118 -0.67 11.67 -6.52
N THR A 119 0.31 12.55 -6.32
CA THR A 119 0.50 13.79 -7.11
C THR A 119 1.32 13.54 -8.38
N GLY A 120 2.07 12.44 -8.44
CA GLY A 120 2.98 12.10 -9.52
C GLY A 120 3.13 10.59 -9.77
N ALA A 121 4.19 10.20 -10.47
CA ALA A 121 4.51 8.81 -10.78
C ALA A 121 5.19 8.12 -9.59
N LEU A 122 4.76 6.92 -9.23
CA LEU A 122 5.45 6.09 -8.22
C LEU A 122 6.44 5.08 -8.82
N PHE A 123 6.23 4.73 -10.10
CA PHE A 123 7.04 3.79 -10.85
C PHE A 123 6.94 4.10 -12.35
N LYS A 124 7.90 3.61 -13.11
CA LYS A 124 7.90 3.75 -14.58
C LYS A 124 6.83 2.87 -15.21
N VAL A 125 6.10 3.44 -16.17
CA VAL A 125 5.08 2.73 -16.96
C VAL A 125 5.45 2.75 -18.44
N PHE A 126 4.91 1.80 -19.22
CA PHE A 126 5.06 1.80 -20.67
C PHE A 126 4.12 2.83 -21.32
N PRO A 127 4.57 3.58 -22.34
CA PRO A 127 3.66 4.31 -23.22
C PRO A 127 2.63 3.36 -23.84
N PRO A 128 1.35 3.76 -24.00
CA PRO A 128 0.80 5.09 -23.79
C PRO A 128 0.23 5.35 -22.37
N MET A 129 0.60 4.56 -21.35
CA MET A 129 0.03 4.70 -20.00
C MET A 129 0.42 6.03 -19.32
N ILE A 130 -0.50 6.56 -18.51
CA ILE A 130 -0.29 7.78 -17.72
C ILE A 130 0.20 7.39 -16.32
N ALA A 131 1.44 7.71 -15.99
CA ALA A 131 2.09 7.23 -14.78
C ALA A 131 1.37 7.60 -13.47
N ARG A 132 0.75 8.79 -13.40
CA ARG A 132 -0.05 9.23 -12.24
C ARG A 132 -1.30 8.38 -12.04
N GLU A 133 -2.03 8.10 -13.11
CA GLU A 133 -3.25 7.27 -13.05
C GLU A 133 -2.91 5.83 -12.64
N GLU A 134 -1.79 5.30 -13.12
CA GLU A 134 -1.31 3.99 -12.72
C GLU A 134 -0.85 3.94 -11.26
N ALA A 135 -0.23 5.02 -10.77
CA ALA A 135 0.10 5.16 -9.35
C ALA A 135 -1.17 5.21 -8.48
N GLU A 136 -2.20 5.96 -8.87
CA GLU A 136 -3.49 6.02 -8.18
C GLU A 136 -4.15 4.63 -8.10
N LYS A 137 -4.23 3.92 -9.24
CA LYS A 137 -4.75 2.54 -9.29
C LYS A 137 -3.96 1.61 -8.38
N TRP A 138 -2.64 1.73 -8.37
CA TRP A 138 -1.78 0.86 -7.57
C TRP A 138 -1.90 1.14 -6.07
N VAL A 139 -1.97 2.41 -5.66
CA VAL A 139 -2.23 2.80 -4.26
C VAL A 139 -3.62 2.33 -3.80
N ALA A 140 -4.60 2.33 -4.70
CA ALA A 140 -5.96 1.86 -4.44
C ALA A 140 -6.20 0.37 -4.79
N ARG A 141 -5.16 -0.44 -5.03
CA ARG A 141 -5.30 -1.81 -5.57
C ARG A 141 -6.09 -2.82 -4.71
N PHE A 142 -6.37 -2.46 -3.46
CA PHE A 142 -7.13 -3.28 -2.52
C PHE A 142 -8.53 -2.70 -2.22
N ASP A 143 -8.94 -1.65 -2.93
CA ASP A 143 -10.31 -1.13 -2.86
C ASP A 143 -11.34 -2.09 -3.48
#